data_AF-Q3YBN6-F1
#
_entry.id   AF-Q3YBN6-F1
#
_cell.length_a   1.000
_cell.length_b   1.000
_cell.length_c   1.000
_cell.angle_alpha   90.00
_cell.angle_beta   90.00
_cell.angle_gamma   90.00
#
_symmetry.space_group_name_H-M   'P 1'
#
loop_
_entity.id
_entity.type
_entity.pdbx_description
1 polymer ?
#
loop_
_entity_poly.entity_id
_entity_poly.type
_entity_poly.pdbx_seq_one_letter_code
_entity_poly.pdbx_strand_id
1 'polypeptide(L)' 'RDKLTGDVAEDVWDVAGYVSPNPGGVGPLTRAFLLTNVIERAERS' A
#
# COMPACT_ATOMS: atom_id res chain seq x y z
N ARG A 1 -17.56 16.99 -6.97
CA ARG A 1 -16.15 16.96 -6.52
C ARG A 1 -15.79 15.50 -6.46
N ASP A 2 -15.06 15.01 -7.46
CA ASP A 2 -14.73 13.59 -7.51
C ASP A 2 -13.76 13.24 -6.39
N LYS A 3 -14.06 12.16 -5.67
CA LYS A 3 -13.17 11.60 -4.67
C LYS A 3 -12.12 10.76 -5.40
N LEU A 4 -10.91 10.74 -4.87
CA LEU A 4 -9.89 9.81 -5.36
C LEU A 4 -10.36 8.38 -5.06
N THR A 5 -10.27 7.51 -6.07
CA THR A 5 -10.73 6.12 -6.05
C THR A 5 -9.56 5.21 -6.45
N GLY A 6 -9.54 3.98 -5.92
CA GLY A 6 -8.57 2.96 -6.30
C GLY A 6 -8.96 2.20 -7.57
N ASP A 7 -8.05 1.40 -8.09
CA ASP A 7 -8.23 0.71 -9.37
C ASP A 7 -9.05 -0.61 -9.28
N VAL A 8 -9.47 -0.98 -8.07
CA VAL A 8 -10.16 -2.25 -7.80
C VAL A 8 -11.66 -2.01 -7.66
N ALA A 9 -12.45 -2.74 -8.44
CA ALA A 9 -13.91 -2.70 -8.38
C ALA A 9 -14.46 -3.29 -7.05
N GLU A 10 -15.66 -2.87 -6.64
CA GLU A 10 -16.25 -3.27 -5.35
C GLU A 10 -16.59 -4.76 -5.28
N ASP A 11 -16.95 -5.39 -6.39
CA ASP A 11 -17.32 -6.81 -6.47
C ASP A 11 -16.14 -7.78 -6.30
N VAL A 12 -14.90 -7.29 -6.40
CA VAL A 12 -13.69 -8.09 -6.17
C VAL A 12 -13.60 -8.59 -4.73
N TRP A 13 -14.19 -7.85 -3.77
CA TRP A 13 -14.19 -8.22 -2.35
C TRP A 13 -14.96 -9.53 -2.07
N ASP A 14 -15.91 -9.90 -2.93
CA ASP A 14 -16.73 -11.10 -2.75
C ASP A 14 -16.04 -12.38 -3.27
N VAL A 15 -15.07 -12.23 -4.18
CA VAL A 15 -14.43 -13.35 -4.89
C VAL A 15 -12.97 -13.54 -4.52
N ALA A 16 -12.27 -12.49 -4.09
CA ALA A 16 -10.86 -12.55 -3.77
C ALA A 16 -10.62 -13.13 -2.36
N GLY A 17 -9.61 -13.98 -2.22
CA GLY A 17 -9.21 -14.49 -0.88
C GLY A 17 -8.66 -13.39 0.03
N TYR A 18 -8.03 -12.36 -0.53
CA TYR A 18 -7.53 -11.19 0.19
C TYR A 18 -7.53 -9.96 -0.72
N VAL A 19 -7.82 -8.79 -0.14
CA VAL A 19 -7.76 -7.49 -0.82
C VAL A 19 -7.06 -6.48 0.10
N SER A 20 -6.11 -5.70 -0.44
CA SER A 20 -5.55 -4.57 0.31
C SER A 20 -6.43 -3.33 0.11
N PRO A 21 -6.88 -2.65 1.17
CA PRO A 21 -7.78 -1.50 1.02
C PRO A 21 -7.06 -0.27 0.42
N ASN A 22 -7.83 0.62 -0.20
CA ASN A 22 -7.34 1.93 -0.63
C ASN A 22 -8.31 3.04 -0.21
N PRO A 23 -7.94 3.96 0.69
CA PRO A 23 -6.64 4.06 1.39
C PRO A 23 -6.46 3.01 2.49
N GLY A 24 -5.24 2.90 3.03
CA GLY A 24 -4.92 2.08 4.21
C GLY A 24 -4.25 0.73 3.95
N GLY A 25 -4.16 0.29 2.70
CA GLY A 25 -3.46 -0.95 2.31
C GLY A 25 -1.98 -0.70 2.07
N VAL A 26 -1.57 -0.55 0.82
CA VAL A 26 -0.14 -0.48 0.44
C VAL A 26 0.53 0.82 0.91
N GLY A 27 -0.21 1.93 0.94
CA GLY A 27 0.35 3.26 1.22
C GLY A 27 1.16 3.39 2.53
N PRO A 28 0.67 2.91 3.69
CA PRO A 28 1.45 2.86 4.92
C PRO A 28 2.76 2.06 4.81
N LEU A 29 2.74 0.91 4.14
CA LEU A 29 3.93 0.08 3.95
C LEU A 29 4.94 0.73 3.01
N THR A 30 4.50 1.44 1.97
CA THR A 30 5.42 2.20 1.09
C THR A 30 6.24 3.21 1.89
N ARG A 31 5.63 3.92 2.84
CA ARG A 31 6.37 4.85 3.71
C ARG A 31 7.31 4.12 4.66
N ALA A 32 6.88 3.00 5.23
CA ALA A 32 7.72 2.20 6.11
C ALA A 32 8.96 1.69 5.38
N PHE A 33 8.78 1.09 4.20
CA PHE A 33 9.90 0.54 3.42
C PHE A 33 10.82 1.61 2.84
N LEU A 34 10.34 2.82 2.59
CA LEU A 34 11.22 3.94 2.29
C LEU A 34 12.22 4.19 3.43
N LEU A 35 11.76 4.17 4.68
CA LEU A 35 12.63 4.34 5.85
C LEU A 35 13.55 3.14 6.06
N THR A 36 13.04 1.92 5.88
CA THR A 36 13.86 0.71 5.91
C THR A 36 15.04 0.81 4.95
N ASN A 37 14.80 1.21 3.70
CA ASN A 37 15.86 1.37 2.70
C ASN A 37 16.93 2.40 3.10
N VAL A 38 16.56 3.46 3.83
CA VAL A 38 17.51 4.46 4.34
C VAL A 38 18.40 3.85 5.42
N ILE A 39 17.81 3.12 6.37
CA ILE A 39 18.54 2.48 7.48
C ILE A 39 19.50 1.43 6.93
N GLU A 40 19.01 0.52 6.08
CA GLU A 40 19.83 -0.55 5.52
C GLU A 40 21.03 -0.02 4.71
N ARG A 41 20.90 1.15 4.06
CA ARG A 41 22.01 1.79 3.37
C ARG A 41 23.05 2.37 4.33
N ALA A 42 22.60 2.96 5.44
CA ALA A 42 23.50 3.52 6.45
C ALA A 42 24.26 2.42 7.22
N GLU A 43 23.66 1.25 7.41
CA GLU A 43 24.32 0.12 8.09
C GLU A 43 25.40 -0.57 7.22
N ARG A 44 25.35 -0.39 5.90
CA ARG A 44 26.28 -1.01 4.93
C ARG A 44 27.49 -0.15 4.57
N SER A 45 27.54 1.10 5.03
CA SER A 45 28.64 2.05 4.84
C SER A 45 29.60 2.05 6.01
#